data_AF-A0A941RH73-F1
#
_entry.id   AF-A0A941RH73-F1
#
_cell.length_a   1.000
_cell.length_b   1.000
_cell.length_c   1.000
_cell.angle_alpha   90.00
_cell.angle_beta   90.00
_cell.angle_gamma   90.00
#
_symmetry.space_group_name_H-M   'P 1'
#
loop_
_entity.id
_entity.type
_entity.pdbx_description
1 polymer ?
#
loop_
_entity_poly.entity_id
_entity_poly.type
_entity_poly.pdbx_seq_one_letter_code
_entity_poly.pdbx_strand_id
1 'polypeptide(L)'
;SQSFQYLPFSSLYPTDVIVSFLILSLLGPFGVVPRCILVAYGGIKVLYPHVSLAGFSAFFSLIMLGIIWQENKIVPIIGKFLGPLKIGAILMIIFFAFINIDPLETTPPQINPFFQGIKEGYQTMDLLAAFFFSITIVEYLRKIMVNTKDMLKISLYSALLGGALIAAIYTCFVILGAYYADSLKFLKPEEYLASITLISLGKHATFVIAFTMFLACLTTAATLSRLFSEFLSQDIFRHKVSYKYATLLTLSISFLFSLMGFSSITSLLGIILQNMYPALIMLMMTSFLYKYRQINIVKESFWITLVISIIWSSL
;
A
#
# COMPACT_ATOMS: atom_id res chain seq x y z
N SER A 1 20.92 -9.22 11.41
CA SER A 1 19.58 -8.86 10.93
C SER A 1 19.31 -7.40 11.27
N GLN A 2 19.69 -6.51 10.37
CA GLN A 2 19.52 -5.07 10.56
C GLN A 2 18.05 -4.75 10.29
N SER A 3 17.34 -4.34 11.35
CA SER A 3 16.07 -3.63 11.23
C SER A 3 16.20 -2.54 10.18
N PHE A 4 15.20 -2.38 9.31
CA PHE A 4 15.01 -1.17 8.50
C PHE A 4 15.05 0.04 9.43
N GLN A 5 16.25 0.57 9.65
CA GLN A 5 16.51 1.67 10.55
C GLN A 5 16.25 2.93 9.72
N TYR A 6 15.20 3.66 10.10
CA TYR A 6 14.92 4.97 9.59
C TYR A 6 16.18 5.83 9.72
N LEU A 7 16.58 6.46 8.62
CA LEU A 7 17.70 7.38 8.60
C LEU A 7 17.13 8.80 8.74
N PRO A 8 17.62 9.59 9.72
CA PRO A 8 16.99 10.86 10.08
C PRO A 8 17.05 11.85 8.92
N PHE A 9 15.92 12.51 8.64
CA PHE A 9 15.73 13.47 7.55
C PHE A 9 16.35 14.86 7.86
N SER A 10 17.46 14.90 8.60
CA SER A 10 18.02 16.14 9.15
C SER A 10 18.71 17.05 8.13
N SER A 11 18.71 16.71 6.82
CA SER A 11 19.40 17.49 5.79
C SER A 11 18.53 17.94 4.61
N LEU A 12 17.20 17.77 4.66
CA LEU A 12 16.32 18.19 3.56
C LEU A 12 15.68 19.57 3.80
N TYR A 13 15.32 20.24 2.70
CA TYR A 13 14.68 21.55 2.72
C TYR A 13 13.32 21.46 3.44
N PRO A 14 12.81 22.55 4.06
CA PRO A 14 11.53 22.51 4.81
C PRO A 14 10.33 22.04 3.97
N THR A 15 10.37 22.24 2.65
CA THR A 15 9.37 21.75 1.69
C THR A 15 9.31 20.22 1.63
N ASP A 16 10.46 19.56 1.76
CA ASP A 16 10.58 18.11 1.59
C ASP A 16 10.06 17.37 2.82
N VAL A 17 10.18 17.99 4.00
CA VAL A 17 9.60 17.48 5.27
C VAL A 17 8.08 17.52 5.23
N ILE A 18 7.48 18.59 4.68
CA ILE A 18 6.03 18.72 4.55
C ILE A 18 5.48 17.66 3.59
N VAL A 19 6.12 17.48 2.42
CA VAL A 19 5.72 16.45 1.45
C VAL A 19 5.88 15.06 2.06
N SER A 20 6.99 14.78 2.75
CA SER A 20 7.22 13.50 3.42
C SER A 20 6.19 13.22 4.52
N PHE A 21 5.85 14.22 5.34
CA PHE A 21 4.80 14.11 6.35
C PHE A 21 3.45 13.79 5.70
N LEU A 22 3.09 14.47 4.62
CA LEU A 22 1.83 14.26 3.93
C LEU A 22 1.74 12.87 3.31
N ILE A 23 2.81 12.41 2.63
CA ILE A 23 2.90 11.06 2.07
C ILE A 23 2.80 10.01 3.18
N LEU A 24 3.55 10.17 4.27
CA LEU A 24 3.60 9.19 5.34
C LEU A 24 2.31 9.16 6.17
N SER A 25 1.61 10.30 6.25
CA SER A 25 0.28 10.41 6.85
C SER A 25 -0.76 9.62 6.04
N LEU A 26 -0.71 9.71 4.70
CA LEU A 26 -1.56 8.93 3.79
C LEU A 26 -1.21 7.43 3.81
N LEU A 27 0.08 7.08 3.85
CA LEU A 27 0.50 5.68 3.95
C LEU A 27 0.25 5.09 5.33
N GLY A 28 0.34 5.89 6.39
CA GLY A 28 0.15 5.46 7.76
C GLY A 28 -1.32 5.57 8.18
N PRO A 29 -1.63 6.47 9.13
CA PRO A 29 -2.87 6.41 9.90
C PRO A 29 -4.15 6.72 9.13
N PHE A 30 -4.08 7.46 8.02
CA PHE A 30 -5.27 7.92 7.31
C PHE A 30 -5.64 7.10 6.08
N GLY A 31 -4.71 6.29 5.55
CA GLY A 31 -4.94 5.57 4.30
C GLY A 31 -4.65 4.08 4.35
N VAL A 32 -3.40 3.67 4.15
CA VAL A 32 -3.12 2.23 3.95
C VAL A 32 -3.42 1.42 5.21
N VAL A 33 -3.09 1.90 6.41
CA VAL A 33 -3.35 1.17 7.66
C VAL A 33 -4.85 0.89 7.87
N PRO A 34 -5.77 1.87 7.82
CA PRO A 34 -7.20 1.59 7.95
C PRO A 34 -7.76 0.72 6.80
N ARG A 35 -7.23 0.85 5.57
CA ARG A 35 -7.59 -0.07 4.46
C ARG A 35 -7.15 -1.50 4.73
N CYS A 36 -5.96 -1.73 5.26
CA CYS A 36 -5.47 -3.05 5.65
C CYS A 36 -6.39 -3.71 6.68
N ILE A 37 -6.88 -2.94 7.67
CA ILE A 37 -7.84 -3.45 8.66
C ILE A 37 -9.14 -3.90 7.96
N LEU A 38 -9.67 -3.07 7.06
CA LEU A 38 -10.93 -3.36 6.37
C LEU A 38 -10.83 -4.53 5.38
N VAL A 39 -9.71 -4.66 4.68
CA VAL A 39 -9.46 -5.79 3.78
C VAL A 39 -9.33 -7.10 4.57
N ALA A 40 -8.64 -7.07 5.72
CA ALA A 40 -8.59 -8.22 6.63
C ALA A 40 -9.97 -8.57 7.21
N TYR A 41 -10.78 -7.56 7.53
CA TYR A 41 -12.15 -7.71 7.98
C TYR A 41 -13.03 -8.35 6.90
N GLY A 42 -12.96 -7.89 5.66
CA GLY A 42 -13.73 -8.42 4.54
C GLY A 42 -13.47 -9.91 4.33
N GLY A 43 -12.21 -10.35 4.46
CA GLY A 43 -11.85 -11.77 4.40
C GLY A 43 -12.54 -12.62 5.48
N ILE A 44 -12.59 -12.13 6.71
CA ILE A 44 -13.21 -12.85 7.84
C ILE A 44 -14.74 -12.77 7.80
N LYS A 45 -15.29 -11.63 7.37
CA LYS A 45 -16.74 -11.41 7.29
C LYS A 45 -17.42 -12.37 6.30
N VAL A 46 -16.76 -12.71 5.20
CA VAL A 46 -17.26 -13.71 4.24
C VAL A 46 -17.40 -15.10 4.89
N LEU A 47 -16.54 -15.44 5.86
CA LEU A 47 -16.62 -16.71 6.60
C LEU A 47 -17.58 -16.64 7.79
N TYR A 48 -17.61 -15.49 8.47
CA TYR A 48 -18.37 -15.24 9.70
C TYR A 48 -19.14 -13.91 9.59
N PRO A 49 -20.38 -13.93 9.06
CA PRO A 49 -21.15 -12.72 8.78
C PRO A 49 -21.51 -11.88 10.02
N HIS A 50 -21.51 -12.48 11.22
CA HIS A 50 -21.91 -11.83 12.47
C HIS A 50 -20.80 -11.03 13.16
N VAL A 51 -19.59 -11.00 12.60
CA VAL A 51 -18.47 -10.25 13.20
C VAL A 51 -18.70 -8.76 13.05
N SER A 52 -18.70 -8.02 14.17
CA SER A 52 -18.80 -6.57 14.14
C SER A 52 -17.51 -5.93 13.61
N LEU A 53 -17.64 -4.91 12.76
CA LEU A 53 -16.50 -4.14 12.25
C LEU A 53 -15.69 -3.52 13.40
N ALA A 54 -16.36 -2.88 14.37
CA ALA A 54 -15.70 -2.21 15.47
C ALA A 54 -14.89 -3.18 16.36
N GLY A 55 -15.46 -4.34 16.68
CA GLY A 55 -14.77 -5.37 17.46
C GLY A 55 -13.55 -5.92 16.72
N PHE A 56 -13.67 -6.17 15.42
CA PHE A 56 -12.55 -6.64 14.61
C PHE A 56 -11.45 -5.58 14.48
N SER A 57 -11.80 -4.33 14.17
CA SER A 57 -10.83 -3.24 14.07
C SER A 57 -10.08 -3.00 15.38
N ALA A 58 -10.77 -3.12 16.53
CA ALA A 58 -10.15 -2.99 17.85
C ALA A 58 -9.19 -4.16 18.14
N PHE A 59 -9.61 -5.38 17.81
CA PHE A 59 -8.76 -6.57 17.94
C PHE A 59 -7.49 -6.46 17.07
N PHE A 60 -7.65 -6.06 15.80
CA PHE A 60 -6.54 -5.89 14.88
C PHE A 60 -5.56 -4.81 15.36
N SER A 61 -6.06 -3.66 15.83
CA SER A 61 -5.23 -2.57 16.33
C SER A 61 -4.49 -2.92 17.64
N LEU A 62 -5.09 -3.74 18.51
CA LEU A 62 -4.43 -4.26 19.72
C LEU A 62 -3.30 -5.24 19.39
N ILE A 63 -3.50 -6.16 18.44
CA ILE A 63 -2.43 -7.06 17.98
C ILE A 63 -1.28 -6.25 17.41
N MET A 64 -1.60 -5.29 16.55
CA MET A 64 -0.64 -4.35 15.95
C MET A 64 0.19 -3.63 17.01
N LEU A 65 -0.46 -3.11 18.04
CA LEU A 65 0.19 -2.44 19.16
C LEU A 65 1.16 -3.38 19.89
N GLY A 66 0.74 -4.62 20.16
CA GLY A 66 1.60 -5.64 20.76
C GLY A 66 2.83 -5.97 19.92
N ILE A 67 2.67 -6.10 18.59
CA ILE A 67 3.77 -6.39 17.66
C ILE A 67 4.77 -5.23 17.61
N ILE A 68 4.29 -3.99 17.53
CA ILE A 68 5.16 -2.81 17.41
C ILE A 68 5.94 -2.57 18.71
N TRP A 69 5.36 -2.84 19.88
CA TRP A 69 6.07 -2.67 21.15
C TRP A 69 7.09 -3.77 21.45
N GLN A 70 6.96 -4.96 20.87
CA GLN A 70 7.88 -6.10 21.10
C GLN A 70 9.01 -6.19 20.06
N GLU A 71 9.63 -5.05 19.73
CA GLU A 71 10.47 -4.78 18.55
C GLU A 71 11.51 -5.85 18.14
N ASN A 72 12.04 -6.68 19.04
CA ASN A 72 13.27 -7.42 18.77
C ASN A 72 13.12 -8.86 18.27
N LYS A 73 11.91 -9.43 18.15
CA LYS A 73 11.77 -10.86 17.74
C LYS A 73 10.71 -11.15 16.70
N ILE A 74 9.59 -10.43 16.70
CA ILE A 74 8.38 -10.90 16.01
C ILE A 74 8.36 -10.52 14.53
N VAL A 75 8.73 -9.29 14.17
CA VAL A 75 8.69 -8.79 12.79
C VAL A 75 9.58 -9.59 11.81
N PRO A 76 10.82 -9.98 12.16
CA PRO A 76 11.67 -10.77 11.26
C PRO A 76 11.17 -12.21 11.06
N ILE A 77 10.58 -12.80 12.10
CA ILE A 77 10.02 -14.17 12.06
C ILE A 77 8.77 -14.20 11.19
N ILE A 78 7.89 -13.21 11.37
CA ILE A 78 6.70 -13.00 10.55
C ILE A 78 7.13 -12.82 9.08
N GLY A 79 8.04 -11.91 8.76
CA GLY A 79 8.47 -11.66 7.38
C GLY A 79 9.05 -12.89 6.67
N LYS A 80 9.87 -13.70 7.37
CA LYS A 80 10.52 -14.89 6.79
C LYS A 80 9.52 -15.98 6.37
N PHE A 81 8.45 -16.18 7.14
CA PHE A 81 7.42 -17.17 6.84
C PHE A 81 6.28 -16.61 5.98
N LEU A 82 5.92 -15.34 6.14
CA LEU A 82 4.80 -14.75 5.42
C LEU A 82 5.09 -14.48 3.95
N GLY A 83 6.35 -14.18 3.57
CA GLY A 83 6.73 -13.99 2.18
C GLY A 83 6.37 -15.19 1.28
N PRO A 84 6.93 -16.39 1.54
CA PRO A 84 6.61 -17.57 0.73
C PRO A 84 5.14 -18.00 0.87
N LEU A 85 4.54 -17.86 2.06
CA LEU A 85 3.12 -18.18 2.27
C LEU A 85 2.20 -17.31 1.41
N LYS A 86 2.45 -16.00 1.35
CA LYS A 86 1.69 -15.04 0.54
C LYS A 86 1.72 -15.39 -0.94
N ILE A 87 2.92 -15.60 -1.48
CA ILE A 87 3.10 -15.92 -2.90
C ILE A 87 2.45 -17.26 -3.21
N GLY A 88 2.62 -18.27 -2.35
CA GLY A 88 1.96 -19.57 -2.50
C GLY A 88 0.43 -19.47 -2.51
N ALA A 89 -0.16 -18.71 -1.60
CA ALA A 89 -1.60 -18.50 -1.54
C ALA A 89 -2.15 -17.79 -2.80
N ILE A 90 -1.42 -16.78 -3.30
CA ILE A 90 -1.80 -16.07 -4.53
C ILE A 90 -1.71 -17.01 -5.74
N LEU A 91 -0.61 -17.77 -5.89
CA LEU A 91 -0.46 -18.72 -6.98
C LEU A 91 -1.52 -19.82 -6.95
N MET A 92 -1.91 -20.27 -5.75
CA MET A 92 -2.99 -21.23 -5.57
C MET A 92 -4.34 -20.65 -6.04
N ILE A 93 -4.70 -19.43 -5.63
CA ILE A 93 -5.93 -18.77 -6.10
C ILE A 93 -5.92 -18.68 -7.62
N ILE A 94 -4.83 -18.17 -8.20
CA ILE A 94 -4.72 -18.00 -9.65
C ILE A 94 -4.91 -19.36 -10.34
N PHE A 95 -4.15 -20.39 -9.95
CA PHE A 95 -4.20 -21.70 -10.60
C PHE A 95 -5.59 -22.33 -10.57
N PHE A 96 -6.22 -22.41 -9.39
CA PHE A 96 -7.54 -23.04 -9.27
C PHE A 96 -8.66 -22.21 -9.87
N ALA A 97 -8.56 -20.88 -9.76
CA ALA A 97 -9.58 -20.02 -10.29
C ALA A 97 -9.59 -19.97 -11.82
N PHE A 98 -8.48 -20.29 -12.48
CA PHE A 98 -8.43 -20.48 -13.93
C PHE A 98 -9.02 -21.82 -14.40
N ILE A 99 -9.06 -22.85 -13.54
CA ILE A 99 -9.63 -24.17 -13.89
C ILE A 99 -11.17 -24.14 -13.83
N ASN A 100 -11.74 -23.34 -12.92
CA ASN A 100 -13.19 -23.24 -12.69
C ASN A 100 -13.82 -22.04 -13.42
N ILE A 101 -13.34 -21.73 -14.61
CA ILE A 101 -13.84 -20.61 -15.41
C ILE A 101 -15.02 -21.06 -16.27
N ASP A 102 -16.19 -20.46 -16.03
CA ASP A 102 -17.28 -20.44 -17.02
C ASP A 102 -16.98 -19.41 -18.12
N PRO A 103 -17.46 -19.62 -19.36
CA PRO A 103 -17.21 -18.70 -20.46
C PRO A 103 -17.73 -17.29 -20.15
N LEU A 104 -16.90 -16.29 -20.46
CA LEU A 104 -17.15 -14.88 -20.17
C LEU A 104 -18.38 -14.40 -20.96
N GLU A 105 -19.50 -14.13 -20.30
CA GLU A 105 -20.55 -13.30 -20.90
C GLU A 105 -20.11 -11.84 -20.79
N THR A 106 -19.47 -11.34 -21.86
CA THR A 106 -18.96 -9.96 -21.90
C THR A 106 -20.12 -8.97 -21.87
N THR A 107 -20.42 -8.35 -20.72
CA THR A 107 -21.13 -7.07 -20.72
C THR A 107 -20.24 -6.01 -21.38
N PRO A 108 -20.77 -5.17 -22.28
CA PRO A 108 -19.97 -4.20 -23.01
C PRO A 108 -19.26 -3.24 -22.05
N PRO A 109 -18.02 -2.81 -22.36
CA PRO A 109 -17.17 -2.07 -21.44
C PRO A 109 -17.77 -0.71 -21.06
N GLN A 110 -17.46 -0.26 -19.84
CA GLN A 110 -17.61 1.15 -19.47
C GLN A 110 -16.82 2.04 -20.44
N ILE A 111 -17.25 3.29 -20.59
CA ILE A 111 -16.57 4.28 -21.44
C ILE A 111 -15.11 4.44 -20.97
N ASN A 112 -14.15 4.20 -21.87
CA ASN A 112 -12.70 4.41 -21.67
C ASN A 112 -12.05 3.58 -20.54
N PRO A 113 -12.05 2.22 -20.63
CA PRO A 113 -11.52 1.34 -19.59
C PRO A 113 -10.03 1.56 -19.32
N PHE A 114 -9.26 1.99 -20.33
CA PHE A 114 -7.85 2.32 -20.19
C PHE A 114 -7.61 3.47 -19.19
N PHE A 115 -8.34 4.58 -19.34
CA PHE A 115 -8.18 5.74 -18.46
C PHE A 115 -8.71 5.47 -17.05
N GLN A 116 -9.75 4.65 -16.92
CA GLN A 116 -10.25 4.22 -15.63
C GLN A 116 -9.23 3.33 -14.91
N GLY A 117 -8.59 2.39 -15.62
CA GLY A 117 -7.51 1.58 -15.08
C GLY A 117 -6.34 2.42 -14.53
N ILE A 118 -5.97 3.50 -15.23
CA ILE A 118 -4.93 4.44 -14.72
C ILE A 118 -5.38 5.09 -13.41
N LYS A 119 -6.63 5.56 -13.31
CA LYS A 119 -7.17 6.20 -12.09
C LYS A 119 -7.25 5.21 -10.92
N GLU A 120 -7.70 3.98 -11.18
CA GLU A 120 -7.70 2.91 -10.18
C GLU A 120 -6.27 2.56 -9.75
N GLY A 121 -5.29 2.63 -10.65
CA GLY A 121 -3.88 2.49 -10.32
C GLY A 121 -3.36 3.49 -9.28
N TYR A 122 -3.96 4.68 -9.16
CA TYR A 122 -3.58 5.64 -8.12
C TYR A 122 -3.96 5.15 -6.73
N GLN A 123 -5.02 4.34 -6.62
CA GLN A 123 -5.49 3.76 -5.36
C GLN A 123 -4.47 2.79 -4.74
N THR A 124 -3.51 2.25 -5.50
CA THR A 124 -2.50 1.31 -4.98
C THR A 124 -1.46 1.98 -4.09
N MET A 125 -1.28 3.30 -4.20
CA MET A 125 -0.30 4.07 -3.43
C MET A 125 1.18 3.68 -3.67
N ASP A 126 1.46 2.83 -4.66
CA ASP A 126 2.82 2.32 -4.91
C ASP A 126 3.81 3.42 -5.31
N LEU A 127 3.35 4.42 -6.06
CA LEU A 127 4.18 5.56 -6.46
C LEU A 127 4.61 6.39 -5.23
N LEU A 128 3.66 6.70 -4.34
CA LEU A 128 3.92 7.41 -3.08
C LEU A 128 4.90 6.64 -2.20
N ALA A 129 4.68 5.33 -2.08
CA ALA A 129 5.57 4.44 -1.35
C ALA A 129 6.98 4.42 -1.97
N ALA A 130 7.10 4.31 -3.30
CA ALA A 130 8.38 4.33 -3.99
C ALA A 130 9.17 5.62 -3.72
N PHE A 131 8.51 6.79 -3.77
CA PHE A 131 9.15 8.06 -3.43
C PHE A 131 9.70 8.06 -2.00
N PHE A 132 8.89 7.65 -1.03
CA PHE A 132 9.30 7.63 0.38
C PHE A 132 10.42 6.60 0.65
N PHE A 133 10.24 5.36 0.21
CA PHE A 133 11.18 4.27 0.48
C PHE A 133 12.48 4.36 -0.33
N SER A 134 12.48 5.05 -1.46
CA SER A 134 13.67 5.18 -2.30
C SER A 134 14.87 5.76 -1.56
N ILE A 135 14.66 6.77 -0.71
CA ILE A 135 15.71 7.44 0.05
C ILE A 135 16.40 6.44 0.98
N THR A 136 15.61 5.76 1.82
CA THR A 136 16.12 4.77 2.78
C THR A 136 16.85 3.62 2.08
N ILE A 137 16.32 3.13 0.96
CA ILE A 137 16.95 2.04 0.18
C ILE A 137 18.27 2.52 -0.43
N VAL A 138 18.30 3.71 -1.02
CA VAL A 138 19.51 4.28 -1.64
C VAL A 138 20.61 4.49 -0.58
N GLU A 139 20.27 5.00 0.59
CA GLU A 139 21.23 5.18 1.67
C GLU A 139 21.74 3.85 2.23
N TYR A 140 20.86 2.87 2.39
CA TYR A 140 21.24 1.51 2.79
C TYR A 140 22.21 0.89 1.78
N LEU A 141 21.91 0.96 0.49
CA LEU A 141 22.79 0.43 -0.56
C LEU A 141 24.12 1.18 -0.63
N ARG A 142 24.15 2.50 -0.40
CA ARG A 142 25.39 3.29 -0.34
C ARG A 142 26.30 2.86 0.81
N LYS A 143 25.74 2.42 1.94
CA LYS A 143 26.52 1.91 3.08
C LYS A 143 27.15 0.54 2.82
N ILE A 144 26.54 -0.28 1.97
CA ILE A 144 26.94 -1.68 1.76
C ILE A 144 27.76 -1.85 0.48
N MET A 145 27.55 -0.99 -0.52
CA MET A 145 28.24 -1.08 -1.80
C MET A 145 29.22 0.07 -2.01
N VAL A 146 30.47 -0.30 -2.30
CA VAL A 146 31.56 0.64 -2.59
C VAL A 146 31.44 1.23 -4.01
N ASN A 147 30.91 0.46 -4.97
CA ASN A 147 30.80 0.87 -6.37
C ASN A 147 29.38 1.34 -6.74
N THR A 148 29.28 2.59 -7.19
CA THR A 148 28.03 3.21 -7.61
C THR A 148 27.42 2.55 -8.86
N LYS A 149 28.24 2.00 -9.76
CA LYS A 149 27.74 1.33 -10.98
C LYS A 149 27.03 0.02 -10.64
N ASP A 150 27.58 -0.75 -9.72
CA ASP A 150 27.01 -2.03 -9.30
C ASP A 150 25.73 -1.80 -8.49
N MET A 151 25.71 -0.76 -7.66
CA MET A 151 24.51 -0.30 -6.97
C MET A 151 23.36 0.00 -7.92
N LEU A 152 23.61 0.75 -9.00
CA LEU A 152 22.59 1.07 -10.00
C LEU A 152 22.11 -0.18 -10.76
N LYS A 153 23.02 -1.06 -11.16
CA LYS A 153 22.68 -2.30 -11.87
C LYS A 153 21.79 -3.22 -11.02
N ILE A 154 22.19 -3.47 -9.77
CA ILE A 154 21.43 -4.33 -8.86
C ILE A 154 20.06 -3.73 -8.57
N SER A 155 20.00 -2.42 -8.29
CA SER A 155 18.73 -1.72 -8.07
C SER A 155 17.80 -1.86 -9.27
N LEU A 156 18.31 -1.65 -10.49
CA LEU A 156 17.50 -1.73 -11.71
C LEU A 156 17.01 -3.16 -11.99
N TYR A 157 17.88 -4.17 -11.83
CA TYR A 157 17.48 -5.56 -12.00
C TYR A 157 16.43 -5.98 -10.98
N SER A 158 16.61 -5.59 -9.71
CA SER A 158 15.64 -5.88 -8.65
C SER A 158 14.30 -5.19 -8.88
N ALA A 159 14.30 -3.93 -9.34
CA ALA A 159 13.09 -3.18 -9.68
C ALA A 159 12.34 -3.80 -10.86
N LEU A 160 13.07 -4.24 -11.90
CA LEU A 160 12.47 -4.84 -13.09
C LEU A 160 11.88 -6.22 -12.79
N LEU A 161 12.58 -7.04 -12.00
CA LEU A 161 12.07 -8.34 -11.55
C LEU A 161 10.82 -8.17 -10.66
N GLY A 162 10.89 -7.27 -9.66
CA GLY A 162 9.77 -6.99 -8.76
C GLY A 162 8.56 -6.41 -9.49
N GLY A 163 8.78 -5.44 -10.39
CA GLY A 163 7.75 -4.83 -11.21
C GLY A 163 7.07 -5.83 -12.13
N ALA A 164 7.83 -6.72 -12.78
CA ALA A 164 7.28 -7.78 -13.62
C ALA A 164 6.41 -8.77 -12.82
N LEU A 165 6.86 -9.16 -11.62
CA LEU A 165 6.10 -10.07 -10.75
C LEU A 165 4.78 -9.44 -10.30
N ILE A 166 4.82 -8.17 -9.85
CA ILE A 166 3.64 -7.43 -9.43
C ILE A 166 2.66 -7.26 -10.61
N ALA A 167 3.15 -6.90 -11.79
CA ALA A 167 2.33 -6.76 -13.00
C ALA A 167 1.64 -8.07 -13.37
N ALA A 168 2.34 -9.20 -13.32
CA ALA A 168 1.75 -10.51 -13.58
C ALA A 168 0.61 -10.83 -12.59
N ILE A 169 0.84 -10.64 -11.29
CA ILE A 169 -0.17 -10.92 -10.25
C ILE A 169 -1.41 -10.03 -10.43
N TYR A 170 -1.23 -8.72 -10.64
CA TYR A 170 -2.35 -7.81 -10.87
C TYR A 170 -3.13 -8.16 -12.15
N THR A 171 -2.44 -8.57 -13.22
CA THR A 171 -3.10 -9.00 -14.45
C THR A 171 -4.00 -10.22 -14.19
N CYS A 172 -3.52 -11.21 -13.44
CA CYS A 172 -4.33 -12.36 -13.04
C CYS A 172 -5.54 -11.96 -12.19
N PHE A 173 -5.39 -11.04 -11.24
CA PHE A 173 -6.51 -10.56 -10.43
C PHE A 173 -7.53 -9.75 -11.22
N VAL A 174 -7.11 -8.94 -12.19
CA VAL A 174 -8.02 -8.20 -13.08
C VAL A 174 -8.83 -9.17 -13.92
N ILE A 175 -8.18 -10.18 -14.52
CA ILE A 175 -8.86 -11.23 -15.28
C ILE A 175 -9.87 -11.95 -14.39
N LEU A 176 -9.46 -12.31 -13.17
CA LEU A 176 -10.31 -12.99 -12.22
C LEU A 176 -11.52 -12.14 -11.79
N GLY A 177 -11.31 -10.84 -11.55
CA GLY A 177 -12.40 -9.90 -11.28
C GLY A 177 -13.37 -9.76 -12.45
N ALA A 178 -12.88 -9.86 -13.69
CA ALA A 178 -13.73 -9.85 -14.88
C ALA A 178 -14.59 -11.13 -14.99
N TYR A 179 -14.01 -12.31 -14.73
CA TYR A 179 -14.75 -13.58 -14.75
C TYR A 179 -15.85 -13.66 -13.69
N TYR A 180 -15.61 -13.12 -12.50
CA TYR A 180 -16.56 -13.19 -11.38
C TYR A 180 -17.38 -11.89 -11.22
N ALA A 181 -17.35 -10.97 -12.19
CA ALA A 181 -17.92 -9.63 -12.08
C ALA A 181 -19.41 -9.63 -11.65
N ASP A 182 -20.23 -10.51 -12.23
CA ASP A 182 -21.65 -10.61 -11.90
C ASP A 182 -21.90 -11.07 -10.46
N SER A 183 -21.08 -12.01 -9.99
CA SER A 183 -21.15 -12.50 -8.60
C SER A 183 -20.70 -11.45 -7.58
N LEU A 184 -19.91 -10.47 -8.01
CA LEU A 184 -19.33 -9.43 -7.16
C LEU A 184 -20.18 -8.15 -7.08
N LYS A 185 -21.18 -7.99 -7.95
CA LYS A 185 -21.93 -6.73 -8.14
C LYS A 185 -22.56 -6.14 -6.86
N PHE A 186 -22.98 -7.00 -5.92
CA PHE A 186 -23.63 -6.58 -4.67
C PHE A 186 -22.72 -6.67 -3.44
N LEU A 187 -21.45 -7.05 -3.64
CA LEU A 187 -20.48 -7.19 -2.57
C LEU A 187 -19.65 -5.92 -2.41
N LYS A 188 -19.03 -5.79 -1.24
CA LYS A 188 -18.11 -4.68 -0.98
C LYS A 188 -16.71 -4.99 -1.53
N PRO A 189 -15.93 -3.98 -1.96
CA PRO A 189 -14.60 -4.21 -2.52
C PRO A 189 -13.65 -5.01 -1.61
N GLU A 190 -13.73 -4.79 -0.30
CA GLU A 190 -12.95 -5.50 0.71
C GLU A 190 -13.29 -7.01 0.81
N GLU A 191 -14.44 -7.44 0.28
CA GLU A 191 -14.92 -8.83 0.32
C GLU A 191 -14.63 -9.60 -0.98
N TYR A 192 -14.21 -8.92 -2.06
CA TYR A 192 -14.08 -9.52 -3.39
C TYR A 192 -13.18 -10.76 -3.41
N LEU A 193 -11.95 -10.66 -2.89
CA LEU A 193 -10.98 -11.77 -2.99
C LEU A 193 -11.44 -13.02 -2.22
N ALA A 194 -12.03 -12.83 -1.04
CA ALA A 194 -12.55 -13.93 -0.23
C ALA A 194 -13.80 -14.56 -0.85
N SER A 195 -14.65 -13.73 -1.47
CA SER A 195 -15.87 -14.20 -2.16
C SER A 195 -15.54 -14.98 -3.42
N ILE A 196 -14.59 -14.50 -4.23
CA ILE A 196 -14.09 -15.25 -5.40
C ILE A 196 -13.51 -16.59 -4.95
N THR A 197 -12.72 -16.61 -3.87
CA THR A 197 -12.16 -17.86 -3.34
C THR A 197 -13.26 -18.81 -2.86
N LEU A 198 -14.32 -18.29 -2.23
CA LEU A 198 -15.44 -19.09 -1.74
C LEU A 198 -16.21 -19.75 -2.89
N ILE A 199 -16.45 -19.01 -3.97
CA ILE A 199 -17.16 -19.52 -5.15
C ILE A 199 -16.28 -20.53 -5.90
N SER A 200 -14.97 -20.24 -6.02
CA SER A 200 -14.08 -21.00 -6.89
C SER A 200 -13.44 -22.23 -6.22
N LEU A 201 -13.00 -22.12 -4.96
CA LEU A 201 -12.27 -23.18 -4.24
C LEU A 201 -13.04 -23.72 -3.01
N GLY A 202 -14.14 -23.09 -2.63
CA GLY A 202 -14.95 -23.48 -1.47
C GLY A 202 -14.39 -23.03 -0.12
N LYS A 203 -15.15 -23.34 0.94
CA LYS A 203 -15.00 -22.77 2.29
C LYS A 203 -13.63 -23.00 2.94
N HIS A 204 -13.03 -24.19 2.74
CA HIS A 204 -11.73 -24.52 3.35
C HIS A 204 -10.61 -23.65 2.79
N ALA A 205 -10.58 -23.42 1.47
CA ALA A 205 -9.62 -22.52 0.84
C ALA A 205 -9.86 -21.06 1.24
N THR A 206 -11.12 -20.63 1.35
CA THR A 206 -11.45 -19.27 1.83
C THR A 206 -10.89 -18.99 3.22
N PHE A 207 -10.89 -19.98 4.13
CA PHE A 207 -10.26 -19.84 5.44
C PHE A 207 -8.76 -19.57 5.34
N VAL A 208 -8.04 -20.34 4.52
CA VAL A 208 -6.60 -20.16 4.29
C VAL A 208 -6.31 -18.79 3.68
N ILE A 209 -7.14 -18.33 2.74
CA ILE A 209 -6.98 -17.02 2.11
C ILE A 209 -7.29 -15.89 3.08
N ALA A 210 -8.39 -15.95 3.82
CA ALA A 210 -8.73 -14.95 4.82
C ALA A 210 -7.63 -14.81 5.89
N PHE A 211 -7.08 -15.95 6.35
CA PHE A 211 -5.96 -15.96 7.29
C PHE A 211 -4.68 -15.38 6.68
N THR A 212 -4.37 -15.73 5.43
CA THR A 212 -3.21 -15.17 4.72
C THR A 212 -3.36 -13.67 4.49
N MET A 213 -4.55 -13.20 4.12
CA MET A 213 -4.88 -11.77 3.99
C MET A 213 -4.74 -11.04 5.32
N PHE A 214 -5.21 -11.62 6.42
CA PHE A 214 -5.05 -11.07 7.76
C PHE A 214 -3.58 -10.85 8.10
N LEU A 215 -2.75 -11.89 7.97
CA LEU A 215 -1.31 -11.84 8.20
C LEU A 215 -0.61 -10.85 7.26
N ALA A 216 -1.07 -10.79 6.02
CA ALA A 216 -0.55 -9.89 5.00
C ALA A 216 -0.74 -8.43 5.37
N CYS A 217 -1.99 -8.07 5.68
CA CYS A 217 -2.39 -6.74 6.10
C CYS A 217 -1.71 -6.37 7.42
N LEU A 218 -1.56 -7.31 8.35
CA LEU A 218 -0.91 -7.08 9.64
C LEU A 218 0.55 -6.65 9.48
N THR A 219 1.30 -7.33 8.59
CA THR A 219 2.72 -7.01 8.37
C THR A 219 2.90 -5.64 7.69
N THR A 220 2.10 -5.35 6.67
CA THR A 220 2.15 -4.07 5.96
C THR A 220 1.75 -2.92 6.89
N ALA A 221 0.62 -3.06 7.58
CA ALA A 221 0.16 -2.08 8.55
C ALA A 221 1.21 -1.86 9.65
N ALA A 222 1.80 -2.91 10.21
CA ALA A 222 2.78 -2.80 11.29
C ALA A 222 4.02 -2.04 10.85
N THR A 223 4.51 -2.33 9.65
CA THR A 223 5.69 -1.66 9.07
C THR A 223 5.40 -0.18 8.84
N LEU A 224 4.27 0.17 8.21
CA LEU A 224 3.90 1.56 7.94
C LEU A 224 3.62 2.35 9.23
N SER A 225 2.93 1.74 10.19
CA SER A 225 2.65 2.37 11.50
C SER A 225 3.94 2.64 12.28
N ARG A 226 4.91 1.72 12.23
CA ARG A 226 6.24 1.89 12.81
C ARG A 226 6.97 3.07 12.17
N LEU A 227 7.07 3.08 10.84
CA LEU A 227 7.76 4.14 10.10
C LEU A 227 7.15 5.51 10.37
N PHE A 228 5.81 5.59 10.39
CA PHE A 228 5.12 6.83 10.72
C PHE A 228 5.34 7.25 12.18
N SER A 229 5.30 6.31 13.13
CA SER A 229 5.56 6.60 14.55
C SER A 229 6.99 7.10 14.78
N GLU A 230 7.96 6.51 14.07
CA GLU A 230 9.37 6.90 14.12
C GLU A 230 9.54 8.31 13.56
N PHE A 231 9.02 8.58 12.35
CA PHE A 231 9.00 9.90 11.72
C PHE A 231 8.35 10.97 12.61
N LEU A 232 7.20 10.65 13.20
CA LEU A 232 6.47 11.56 14.06
C LEU A 232 7.29 11.88 15.33
N SER A 233 7.91 10.87 15.94
CA SER A 233 8.71 11.05 17.16
C SER A 233 10.04 11.78 16.91
N GLN A 234 10.75 11.46 15.82
CA GLN A 234 12.11 11.94 15.56
C GLN A 234 12.10 13.27 14.80
N ASP A 235 11.40 13.37 13.68
CA ASP A 235 11.50 14.53 12.78
C ASP A 235 10.50 15.63 13.13
N ILE A 236 9.26 15.27 13.49
CA ILE A 236 8.22 16.25 13.83
C ILE A 236 8.38 16.73 15.28
N PHE A 237 8.38 15.80 16.24
CA PHE A 237 8.44 16.16 17.66
C PHE A 237 9.86 16.30 18.21
N ARG A 238 10.92 16.08 17.39
CA ARG A 238 12.34 16.21 17.82
C ARG A 238 12.62 15.48 19.13
N HIS A 239 12.17 14.23 19.24
CA HIS A 239 12.25 13.36 20.42
C HIS A 239 11.50 13.82 21.67
N LYS A 240 10.65 14.87 21.60
CA LYS A 240 9.84 15.30 22.74
C LYS A 240 8.69 14.35 23.09
N VAL A 241 8.24 13.55 22.12
CA VAL A 241 7.19 12.54 22.31
C VAL A 241 7.83 11.15 22.25
N SER A 242 7.56 10.30 23.24
CA SER A 242 8.06 8.92 23.22
C SER A 242 7.47 8.15 22.05
N TYR A 243 8.29 7.34 21.39
CA TYR A 243 7.88 6.44 20.32
C TYR A 243 6.63 5.62 20.68
N LYS A 244 6.51 5.16 21.93
CA LYS A 244 5.32 4.41 22.40
C LYS A 244 4.02 5.22 22.31
N TYR A 245 4.06 6.51 22.66
CA TYR A 245 2.92 7.40 22.54
C TYR A 245 2.60 7.74 21.08
N ALA A 246 3.63 7.94 20.25
CA ALA A 246 3.44 8.15 18.81
C ALA A 246 2.77 6.94 18.13
N THR A 247 3.16 5.72 18.50
CA THR A 247 2.50 4.48 18.05
C THR A 247 1.05 4.38 18.51
N LEU A 248 0.79 4.65 19.79
CA LEU A 248 -0.57 4.62 20.33
C LEU A 248 -1.49 5.61 19.59
N LEU A 249 -1.00 6.82 19.34
CA LEU A 249 -1.72 7.85 18.60
C LEU A 249 -2.00 7.40 17.16
N THR A 250 -0.99 6.89 16.47
CA THR A 250 -1.11 6.42 15.07
C THR A 250 -2.16 5.32 14.94
N LEU A 251 -2.12 4.31 15.81
CA LEU A 251 -3.07 3.20 15.79
C LEU A 251 -4.48 3.64 16.21
N SER A 252 -4.61 4.58 17.13
CA SER A 252 -5.90 5.14 17.54
C SER A 252 -6.57 5.87 16.39
N ILE A 253 -5.82 6.71 15.65
CA ILE A 253 -6.34 7.37 14.45
C ILE A 253 -6.73 6.33 13.39
N SER A 254 -5.87 5.35 13.13
CA SER A 254 -6.14 4.29 12.15
C SER A 254 -7.40 3.49 12.49
N PHE A 255 -7.60 3.21 13.78
CA PHE A 255 -8.80 2.54 14.27
C PHE A 255 -10.05 3.37 13.98
N LEU A 256 -10.04 4.66 14.34
CA LEU A 256 -11.18 5.57 14.10
C LEU A 256 -11.50 5.68 12.61
N PHE A 257 -10.48 5.81 11.76
CA PHE A 257 -10.68 5.85 10.31
C PHE A 257 -11.24 4.55 9.76
N SER A 258 -10.79 3.40 10.27
CA SER A 258 -11.32 2.09 9.84
C SER A 258 -12.83 1.93 10.09
N LEU A 259 -13.40 2.63 11.08
CA LEU A 259 -14.84 2.60 11.37
C LEU A 259 -15.68 3.30 10.29
N MET A 260 -15.09 4.20 9.49
CA MET A 260 -15.78 4.88 8.39
C MET A 260 -16.12 3.92 7.24
N GLY A 261 -15.45 2.77 7.15
CA GLY A 261 -15.65 1.79 6.10
C GLY A 261 -14.81 2.05 4.85
N PHE A 262 -14.65 1.00 4.02
CA PHE A 262 -13.70 0.99 2.92
C PHE A 262 -14.04 2.00 1.82
N SER A 263 -15.30 2.05 1.39
CA SER A 263 -15.74 2.96 0.33
C SER A 263 -15.48 4.43 0.69
N SER A 264 -15.75 4.84 1.93
CA SER A 264 -15.55 6.22 2.40
C SER A 264 -14.07 6.60 2.48
N ILE A 265 -13.21 5.69 2.95
CA ILE A 265 -11.76 5.90 2.95
C ILE A 265 -11.25 5.99 1.51
N THR A 266 -11.73 5.12 0.63
CA THR A 266 -11.34 5.06 -0.78
C THR A 266 -11.77 6.28 -1.58
N SER A 267 -12.95 6.84 -1.30
CA SER A 267 -13.40 8.10 -1.92
C SER A 267 -12.59 9.29 -1.42
N LEU A 268 -12.35 9.40 -0.11
CA LEU A 268 -11.57 10.50 0.47
C LEU A 268 -10.14 10.51 -0.06
N LEU A 269 -9.49 9.34 -0.08
CA LEU A 269 -8.14 9.20 -0.63
C LEU A 269 -8.13 9.38 -2.14
N GLY A 270 -9.17 8.92 -2.85
CA GLY A 270 -9.27 9.08 -4.30
C GLY A 270 -9.12 10.54 -4.74
N ILE A 271 -9.76 11.47 -4.02
CA ILE A 271 -9.66 12.92 -4.26
C ILE A 271 -8.21 13.40 -4.09
N ILE A 272 -7.57 13.01 -2.98
CA ILE A 272 -6.19 13.42 -2.66
C ILE A 272 -5.21 12.84 -3.69
N LEU A 273 -5.36 11.55 -4.00
CA LEU A 273 -4.49 10.79 -4.90
C LEU A 273 -4.58 11.34 -6.33
N GLN A 274 -5.77 11.64 -6.81
CA GLN A 274 -5.99 12.19 -8.16
C GLN A 274 -5.29 13.54 -8.35
N ASN A 275 -5.13 14.32 -7.28
CA ASN A 275 -4.41 15.60 -7.32
C ASN A 275 -2.90 15.43 -7.15
N MET A 276 -2.45 14.49 -6.30
CA MET A 276 -1.03 14.28 -6.03
C MET A 276 -0.30 13.50 -7.12
N TYR A 277 -0.93 12.48 -7.71
CA TYR A 277 -0.27 11.57 -8.65
C TYR A 277 0.23 12.26 -9.91
N PRO A 278 -0.55 13.13 -10.59
CA PRO A 278 -0.05 13.87 -11.75
C PRO A 278 1.21 14.70 -11.43
N ALA A 279 1.24 15.35 -10.26
CA ALA A 279 2.40 16.11 -9.81
C ALA A 279 3.63 15.23 -9.58
N LEU A 280 3.45 14.06 -8.96
CA LEU A 280 4.54 13.10 -8.74
C LEU A 280 5.07 12.47 -10.03
N ILE A 281 4.19 12.16 -10.98
CA ILE A 281 4.57 11.65 -12.30
C ILE A 281 5.37 12.72 -13.05
N MET A 282 4.94 13.98 -13.04
CA MET A 282 5.68 15.08 -13.65
C MET A 282 7.03 15.32 -12.98
N LEU A 283 7.13 15.20 -11.65
CA LEU A 283 8.40 15.27 -10.94
C LEU A 283 9.34 14.14 -11.37
N MET A 284 8.83 12.91 -11.53
CA MET A 284 9.64 11.77 -12.01
C MET A 284 10.15 12.01 -13.44
N MET A 285 9.27 12.44 -14.34
CA MET A 285 9.62 12.75 -15.73
C MET A 285 10.67 13.86 -15.82
N THR A 286 10.46 14.97 -15.11
CA THR A 286 11.42 16.08 -15.10
C THR A 286 12.75 15.73 -14.44
N SER A 287 12.75 14.88 -13.42
CA SER A 287 13.99 14.36 -12.81
C SER A 287 14.81 13.52 -13.80
N PHE A 288 14.13 12.71 -14.63
CA PHE A 288 14.79 11.96 -15.68
C PHE A 288 15.32 12.87 -16.80
N LEU A 289 14.54 13.87 -17.21
CA LEU A 289 14.95 14.88 -18.19
C LEU A 289 16.12 15.75 -17.69
N TYR A 290 16.16 16.10 -16.40
CA TYR A 290 17.29 16.83 -15.82
C TYR A 290 18.58 16.03 -15.95
N LYS A 291 18.54 14.72 -15.67
CA LYS A 291 19.71 13.86 -15.82
C LYS A 291 20.22 13.76 -17.26
N TYR A 292 19.31 13.84 -18.25
CA TYR A 292 19.67 13.72 -19.66
C TYR A 292 20.00 15.06 -20.35
N ARG A 293 19.34 16.15 -19.97
CA ARG A 293 19.40 17.47 -20.62
C ARG A 293 19.81 18.63 -19.70
N GLN A 294 20.11 18.39 -18.41
CA GLN A 294 20.49 19.40 -17.41
C GLN A 294 19.48 20.55 -17.23
N ILE A 295 18.18 20.30 -17.47
CA ILE A 295 17.11 21.30 -17.32
C ILE A 295 16.70 21.43 -15.84
N ASN A 296 17.09 22.53 -15.19
CA ASN A 296 17.01 22.71 -13.74
C ASN A 296 15.61 23.16 -13.21
N ILE A 297 14.52 22.58 -13.72
CA ILE A 297 13.13 22.98 -13.40
C ILE A 297 12.40 21.92 -12.54
N VAL A 298 13.13 20.96 -11.96
CA VAL A 298 12.54 19.78 -11.29
C VAL A 298 11.61 20.15 -10.11
N LYS A 299 12.04 21.09 -9.26
CA LYS A 299 11.25 21.52 -8.09
C LYS A 299 10.05 22.38 -8.48
N GLU A 300 10.22 23.27 -9.44
CA GLU A 300 9.16 24.16 -9.92
C GLU A 300 8.08 23.39 -10.66
N SER A 301 8.45 22.37 -11.45
CA SER A 301 7.49 21.53 -12.16
C SER A 301 6.53 20.78 -11.23
N PHE A 302 6.98 20.36 -10.05
CA PHE A 302 6.11 19.68 -9.08
C PHE A 302 5.05 20.63 -8.52
N TRP A 303 5.46 21.80 -8.02
CA TRP A 303 4.55 22.79 -7.46
C TRP A 303 3.57 23.33 -8.50
N ILE A 304 4.06 23.64 -9.71
CA ILE A 304 3.20 24.09 -10.82
C ILE A 304 2.15 23.04 -11.16
N THR A 305 2.56 21.77 -11.29
CA THR A 305 1.61 20.69 -11.61
C THR A 305 0.61 20.46 -10.47
N LEU A 306 1.05 20.52 -9.21
CA LEU A 306 0.19 20.34 -8.04
C LEU A 306 -0.87 21.46 -7.98
N VAL A 307 -0.47 22.71 -8.18
CA VAL A 307 -1.40 23.86 -8.22
C VAL A 307 -2.39 23.71 -9.38
N ILE A 308 -1.92 23.37 -10.58
CA ILE A 308 -2.80 23.14 -11.74
C ILE A 308 -3.78 21.99 -11.49
N SER A 309 -3.32 20.87 -10.91
CA SER A 309 -4.18 19.73 -10.60
C SER A 309 -5.23 20.05 -9.53
N ILE A 310 -4.88 20.82 -8.48
CA ILE A 310 -5.85 21.29 -7.50
C ILE A 310 -6.90 22.18 -8.15
N ILE A 311 -6.47 23.17 -8.94
CA ILE A 311 -7.36 24.10 -9.64
C ILE A 311 -8.32 23.33 -10.56
N TRP A 312 -7.79 22.40 -11.36
CA TRP A 312 -8.60 21.57 -12.25
C TRP A 312 -9.58 20.66 -11.49
N SER A 313 -9.21 20.16 -10.30
CA SER A 313 -10.12 19.35 -9.47
C SER A 313 -11.23 20.15 -8.79
N SER A 314 -11.04 21.48 -8.65
CA SER A 314 -12.00 22.40 -8.03
C SER A 314 -12.96 23.06 -9.02
N LEU A 315 -12.69 22.95 -10.32
CA LEU A 315 -13.58 23.34 -11.42
C LEU A 315 -14.52 22.19 -11.79
#